data_AF-A0A7C2EN71-F1
#
_entry.id   AF-A0A7C2EN71-F1
#
_cell.length_a   1.000
_cell.length_b   1.000
_cell.length_c   1.000
_cell.angle_alpha   90.00
_cell.angle_beta   90.00
_cell.angle_gamma   90.00
#
_symmetry.space_group_name_H-M   'P 1'
#
loop_
_entity.id
_entity.type
_entity.pdbx_description
1 polymer ?
#
loop_
_entity_poly.entity_id
_entity_poly.type
_entity_poly.pdbx_seq_one_letter_code
_entity_poly.pdbx_strand_id
1 'polypeptide(L)'
;MEKDKKGAKTELLPGTLEMLILKTLEQGGVMHGYGIAQQIRQVSNDVLKVEEGSLYPALQRMQLKGWVASDWGHSANNRRARYYRLTSAGRRQLGIEEANFERVLEAILRVMQTA
;
A
#
# COMPACT_ATOMS: atom_id res chain seq x y z
N MET A 1 -17.03 -33.93 2.48
CA MET A 1 -15.72 -33.31 2.19
C MET A 1 -15.96 -31.84 1.92
N GLU A 2 -15.72 -31.05 2.96
CA GLU A 2 -15.49 -29.60 3.05
C GLU A 2 -15.63 -28.79 1.75
N LYS A 3 -16.86 -28.31 1.49
CA LYS A 3 -17.08 -27.20 0.56
C LYS A 3 -17.13 -25.90 1.37
N ASP A 4 -16.47 -24.88 0.83
CA ASP A 4 -16.62 -23.46 1.18
C ASP A 4 -15.99 -22.94 2.48
N LYS A 5 -14.66 -22.77 2.44
CA LYS A 5 -13.97 -21.63 3.08
C LYS A 5 -12.97 -20.99 2.11
N LYS A 6 -13.44 -20.56 0.93
CA LYS A 6 -12.76 -19.46 0.24
C LYS A 6 -13.01 -18.23 1.11
N GLY A 7 -12.12 -17.95 2.06
CA GLY A 7 -12.13 -16.69 2.80
C GLY A 7 -12.29 -15.58 1.78
N ALA A 8 -13.33 -14.76 1.93
CA ALA A 8 -13.60 -13.66 1.02
C ALA A 8 -12.29 -12.90 0.83
N LYS A 9 -11.78 -12.87 -0.40
CA LYS A 9 -10.61 -12.04 -0.69
C LYS A 9 -11.04 -10.62 -0.35
N THR A 10 -10.48 -10.06 0.71
CA THR A 10 -10.71 -8.65 1.04
C THR A 10 -10.01 -7.86 -0.04
N GLU A 11 -10.79 -7.44 -1.04
CA GLU A 11 -10.30 -6.53 -2.05
C GLU A 11 -9.94 -5.21 -1.37
N LEU A 12 -8.82 -4.64 -1.79
CA LEU A 12 -8.41 -3.31 -1.34
C LEU A 12 -9.55 -2.34 -1.63
N LEU A 13 -9.90 -1.53 -0.63
CA LEU A 13 -10.84 -0.44 -0.84
C LEU A 13 -10.29 0.44 -1.98
N PRO A 14 -11.09 0.73 -3.02
CA PRO A 14 -10.65 1.56 -4.13
C PRO A 14 -10.04 2.87 -3.62
N GLY A 15 -8.84 3.21 -4.11
CA GLY A 15 -8.10 4.42 -3.72
C GLY A 15 -7.16 4.27 -2.52
N THR A 16 -7.23 3.18 -1.74
CA THR A 16 -6.37 3.04 -0.53
C THR A 16 -4.97 2.53 -0.82
N LEU A 17 -4.72 1.94 -2.00
CA LEU A 17 -3.42 1.33 -2.31
C LEU A 17 -2.27 2.34 -2.26
N GLU A 18 -2.44 3.54 -2.82
CA GLU A 18 -1.38 4.55 -2.83
C GLU A 18 -1.05 5.01 -1.40
N MET A 19 -2.05 5.20 -0.54
CA MET A 19 -1.89 5.48 0.89
C MET A 19 -1.11 4.38 1.61
N LEU A 20 -1.46 3.11 1.40
CA LEU A 20 -0.78 1.97 2.03
C LEU A 20 0.68 1.86 1.59
N ILE A 21 0.98 2.13 0.32
CA ILE A 21 2.36 2.18 -0.19
C ILE A 21 3.13 3.32 0.49
N LEU A 22 2.57 4.53 0.57
CA LEU A 22 3.21 5.67 1.22
C LEU A 22 3.51 5.36 2.70
N LYS A 23 2.55 4.79 3.43
CA LYS A 23 2.71 4.42 4.84
C LYS A 23 3.79 3.36 5.03
N THR A 24 3.82 2.37 4.15
CA THR A 24 4.81 1.31 4.16
C THR A 24 6.23 1.86 3.96
N LEU A 25 6.40 2.80 3.02
CA LEU A 25 7.70 3.45 2.76
C LEU A 25 8.10 4.45 3.86
N GLU A 26 7.13 5.07 4.55
CA GLU A 26 7.41 5.91 5.73
C GLU A 26 8.06 5.08 6.85
N GLN A 27 7.49 3.91 7.14
CA GLN A 27 7.94 3.04 8.24
C GLN A 27 9.17 2.21 7.88
N GLY A 28 9.21 1.65 6.66
CA GLY A 28 10.25 0.74 6.21
C GLY A 28 11.43 1.40 5.50
N GLY A 29 11.36 2.71 5.22
CA GLY A 29 12.40 3.45 4.52
C GLY A 29 12.52 3.06 3.05
N VAL A 30 13.73 2.67 2.61
CA VAL A 30 14.01 2.31 1.22
C VAL A 30 13.66 0.84 0.98
N MET A 31 12.69 0.56 0.11
CA MET A 31 12.19 -0.80 -0.11
C MET A 31 12.08 -1.15 -1.59
N HIS A 32 12.37 -2.42 -1.92
CA HIS A 32 12.08 -2.95 -3.24
C HIS A 32 10.58 -3.21 -3.41
N GLY A 33 10.07 -3.15 -4.64
CA GLY A 33 8.63 -3.27 -4.92
C GLY A 33 7.96 -4.48 -4.27
N TYR A 34 8.52 -5.68 -4.44
CA TYR A 34 8.01 -6.90 -3.79
C TYR A 34 7.95 -6.78 -2.26
N GLY A 35 8.97 -6.19 -1.64
CA GLY A 35 9.02 -5.95 -0.19
C GLY A 35 7.90 -5.05 0.31
N ILE A 36 7.45 -4.08 -0.49
CA ILE A 36 6.29 -3.24 -0.15
C ILE A 36 5.02 -4.11 -0.05
N ALA A 37 4.75 -4.95 -1.06
CA ALA A 37 3.59 -5.84 -1.03
C ALA A 37 3.68 -6.87 0.12
N GLN A 38 4.88 -7.38 0.41
CA GLN A 38 5.10 -8.31 1.51
C GLN A 38 4.84 -7.65 2.87
N GLN A 39 5.32 -6.42 3.07
CA GLN A 39 5.10 -5.68 4.32
C GLN A 39 3.62 -5.37 4.54
N ILE A 40 2.89 -4.95 3.50
CA ILE A 40 1.43 -4.71 3.60
C ILE A 40 0.71 -5.99 4.00
N ARG A 41 1.06 -7.13 3.39
CA ARG A 41 0.50 -8.44 3.74
C ARG A 41 0.80 -8.83 5.19
N GLN A 42 2.04 -8.66 5.62
CA GLN A 42 2.48 -9.03 6.97
C GLN A 42 1.79 -8.18 8.04
N VAL A 43 1.79 -6.85 7.87
CA VAL A 43 1.18 -5.91 8.83
C VAL A 43 -0.35 -6.10 8.90
N SER A 44 -0.97 -6.49 7.79
CA SER A 44 -2.41 -6.75 7.74
C SER A 44 -2.82 -8.17 8.15
N ASN A 45 -1.91 -9.00 8.67
CA ASN A 45 -2.18 -10.42 9.00
C ASN A 45 -2.86 -11.18 7.85
N ASP A 46 -2.29 -11.08 6.64
CA ASP A 46 -2.77 -11.70 5.39
C ASP A 46 -4.14 -11.23 4.88
N VAL A 47 -4.77 -10.23 5.53
CA VAL A 47 -6.04 -9.66 5.08
C VAL A 47 -5.87 -8.89 3.77
N LEU A 48 -4.82 -8.05 3.66
CA LEU A 48 -4.56 -7.25 2.46
C LEU A 48 -3.50 -7.92 1.59
N LYS A 49 -3.91 -8.38 0.41
CA LYS A 49 -3.02 -8.99 -0.58
C LYS A 49 -2.90 -8.05 -1.77
N VAL A 50 -1.78 -7.34 -1.83
CA VAL A 50 -1.44 -6.49 -2.97
C VAL A 50 -0.82 -7.36 -4.05
N GLU A 51 -1.50 -7.43 -5.20
CA GLU A 51 -1.00 -8.11 -6.39
C GLU A 51 -0.02 -7.22 -7.17
N GLU A 52 0.97 -7.83 -7.82
CA GLU A 52 1.97 -7.10 -8.62
C GLU A 52 1.33 -6.26 -9.73
N GLY A 53 0.26 -6.79 -10.34
CA GLY A 53 -0.51 -6.10 -11.39
C GLY A 53 -1.18 -4.81 -10.93
N SER A 54 -1.38 -4.63 -9.62
CA SER A 54 -1.89 -3.37 -9.05
C SER A 54 -0.77 -2.50 -8.50
N LEU A 55 0.25 -3.13 -7.89
CA LEU A 55 1.34 -2.43 -7.24
C LEU A 55 2.18 -1.61 -8.21
N TYR A 56 2.68 -2.22 -9.29
CA TYR A 56 3.65 -1.54 -10.16
C TYR A 56 3.05 -0.37 -10.95
N PRO A 57 1.83 -0.47 -11.49
CA PRO A 57 1.16 0.70 -12.06
C PRO A 57 0.93 1.81 -11.04
N ALA A 58 0.61 1.48 -9.78
CA ALA A 58 0.49 2.48 -8.72
C ALA A 58 1.82 3.18 -8.43
N LEU A 59 2.90 2.42 -8.25
CA LEU A 59 4.24 2.97 -8.05
C LEU A 59 4.68 3.86 -9.21
N GLN A 60 4.35 3.50 -10.46
CA GLN A 60 4.61 4.35 -11.62
C GLN A 60 3.86 5.69 -11.53
N ARG A 61 2.56 5.67 -11.23
CA ARG A 61 1.78 6.90 -11.04
C ARG A 61 2.31 7.76 -9.89
N MET A 62 2.62 7.14 -8.76
CA MET A 62 3.17 7.83 -7.59
C MET A 62 4.54 8.45 -7.88
N GLN A 63 5.36 7.81 -8.72
CA GLN A 63 6.64 8.35 -9.17
C GLN A 63 6.42 9.56 -10.10
N LEU A 64 5.48 9.49 -11.03
CA LEU A 64 5.10 10.62 -11.91
C LEU A 64 4.56 11.81 -11.10
N LYS A 65 3.82 11.55 -10.01
CA LYS A 65 3.36 12.57 -9.06
C LYS A 65 4.48 13.10 -8.14
N GLY A 66 5.68 12.53 -8.19
CA GLY A 66 6.81 12.90 -7.33
C GLY A 66 6.65 12.48 -5.86
N TRP A 67 5.70 11.61 -5.54
CA TRP A 67 5.46 11.13 -4.17
C TRP A 67 6.50 10.09 -3.74
N VAL A 68 7.03 9.32 -4.69
CA VAL A 68 8.13 8.38 -4.48
C VAL A 68 9.25 8.63 -5.48
N ALA A 69 10.48 8.41 -5.04
CA ALA A 69 11.65 8.31 -5.92
C ALA A 69 12.02 6.83 -6.07
N SER A 70 12.62 6.46 -7.20
CA SER A 70 13.13 5.11 -7.40
C SER A 70 14.55 5.11 -7.94
N ASP A 71 15.31 4.12 -7.47
CA ASP A 71 16.69 3.88 -7.87
C ASP A 71 16.87 2.38 -8.16
N TRP A 72 17.77 2.05 -9.09
CA TRP A 72 18.14 0.66 -9.33
C TRP A 72 19.13 0.20 -8.26
N GLY A 73 18.92 -1.00 -7.72
CA GLY A 73 19.82 -1.65 -6.78
C GLY A 73 19.93 -3.14 -7.01
N HIS A 74 20.79 -3.80 -6.24
CA HIS A 74 20.88 -5.26 -6.20
C HIS A 74 20.09 -5.80 -5.02
N SER A 75 19.19 -6.74 -5.28
CA SER A 75 18.50 -7.51 -4.25
C SER A 75 19.44 -8.49 -3.56
N ALA A 76 19.00 -9.10 -2.46
CA ALA A 76 19.77 -10.09 -1.70
C ALA A 76 20.25 -11.29 -2.54
N ASN A 77 19.56 -11.61 -3.64
CA ASN A 77 19.94 -12.65 -4.60
C ASN A 77 20.70 -12.10 -5.83
N ASN A 78 21.30 -10.91 -5.71
CA ASN A 78 22.09 -10.21 -6.72
C ASN A 78 21.35 -9.95 -8.04
N ARG A 79 20.02 -9.84 -8.01
CA ARG A 79 19.21 -9.44 -9.17
C ARG A 79 18.99 -7.93 -9.16
N ARG A 80 18.94 -7.31 -10.34
CA ARG A 80 18.56 -5.91 -10.45
C ARG A 80 17.09 -5.74 -10.05
N ALA A 81 16.84 -4.89 -9.06
CA ALA A 81 15.52 -4.53 -8.60
C ALA A 81 15.37 -3.01 -8.51
N ARG A 82 14.16 -2.50 -8.67
CA ARG A 82 13.84 -1.10 -8.35
C ARG A 82 13.54 -0.98 -6.87
N TYR A 83 14.24 -0.05 -6.23
CA TYR A 83 14.01 0.38 -4.87
C TYR A 83 13.29 1.70 -4.89
N TYR A 84 12.36 1.86 -3.96
CA TYR A 84 11.51 3.04 -3.82
C TYR A 84 11.76 3.66 -2.46
N ARG A 85 11.68 4.99 -2.42
CA ARG A 85 11.77 5.77 -1.19
C ARG A 85 10.76 6.88 -1.20
N LEU A 86 10.27 7.22 -0.01
CA LEU A 86 9.34 8.32 0.18
C LEU A 86 10.04 9.67 -0.02
N THR A 87 9.43 10.57 -0.79
CA THR A 87 9.92 11.95 -0.93
C THR A 87 9.29 12.85 0.12
N SER A 88 9.77 14.10 0.26
CA SER A 88 9.09 15.10 1.09
C SER A 88 7.68 15.44 0.59
N ALA A 89 7.43 15.35 -0.72
CA ALA A 89 6.09 15.50 -1.28
C ALA A 89 5.21 14.29 -0.93
N GLY A 90 5.75 13.07 -0.99
CA GLY A 90 5.06 11.85 -0.59
C GLY A 90 4.66 11.84 0.89
N ARG A 91 5.52 12.34 1.79
CA ARG A 91 5.18 12.51 3.21
C ARG A 91 4.01 13.45 3.43
N ARG A 92 3.97 14.58 2.72
CA ARG A 92 2.82 15.50 2.80
C ARG A 92 1.54 14.86 2.25
N GLN A 93 1.65 14.12 1.15
CA GLN A 93 0.52 13.40 0.58
C GLN A 93 -0.02 12.35 1.55
N LEU A 94 0.86 11.60 2.22
CA LEU A 94 0.46 10.59 3.20
C LEU A 94 -0.46 11.19 4.28
N GLY A 95 -0.11 12.34 4.84
CA GLY A 95 -0.96 13.01 5.83
C GLY A 95 -2.34 13.44 5.28
N ILE A 96 -2.42 13.82 3.99
CA ILE A 96 -3.70 14.14 3.34
C ILE A 96 -4.55 12.87 3.16
N GLU A 97 -3.93 11.78 2.69
CA GLU A 97 -4.62 10.50 2.51
C GLU A 97 -5.10 9.91 3.85
N GLU A 98 -4.27 9.95 4.90
CA GLU A 98 -4.63 9.48 6.25
C GLU A 98 -5.82 10.27 6.80
N ALA A 99 -5.79 11.61 6.76
CA ALA A 99 -6.89 12.44 7.24
C ALA A 99 -8.19 12.21 6.46
N ASN A 100 -8.11 12.05 5.14
CA ASN A 100 -9.27 11.76 4.31
C ASN A 100 -9.84 10.36 4.61
N PHE A 101 -8.97 9.37 4.78
CA PHE A 101 -9.38 8.00 5.07
C PHE A 101 -10.06 7.90 6.43
N GLU A 102 -9.50 8.52 7.47
CA GLU A 102 -10.10 8.60 8.81
C GLU A 102 -11.49 9.22 8.76
N ARG A 103 -11.64 10.37 8.09
CA ARG A 103 -12.93 11.04 7.95
C ARG A 103 -13.99 10.18 7.27
N VAL A 104 -13.63 9.45 6.21
CA VAL A 104 -14.55 8.57 5.49
C VAL A 104 -14.90 7.35 6.35
N LEU A 105 -13.91 6.76 7.02
CA LEU A 105 -14.11 5.61 7.91
C LEU A 105 -15.06 5.98 9.06
N GLU A 106 -14.87 7.12 9.71
CA GLU A 106 -15.75 7.63 10.75
C GLU A 106 -17.19 7.80 10.25
N ALA A 107 -17.37 8.37 9.05
CA ALA A 107 -18.69 8.55 8.45
C ALA A 107 -19.38 7.19 8.20
N ILE A 108 -18.65 6.22 7.65
CA ILE A 108 -19.16 4.86 7.42
C ILE A 108 -19.53 4.20 8.76
N LEU A 109 -18.64 4.25 9.75
CA LEU A 109 -18.89 3.66 11.06
C LEU A 109 -20.11 4.29 11.73
N ARG A 110 -20.29 5.60 11.63
CA ARG A 110 -21.48 6.29 12.15
C ARG A 110 -22.75 5.79 11.47
N VAL A 111 -22.78 5.69 10.14
CA VAL A 111 -23.95 5.16 9.41
C VAL A 111 -24.24 3.72 9.84
N MET A 112 -23.23 2.88 9.99
CA MET A 112 -23.38 1.47 10.39
C MET A 112 -23.83 1.30 11.84
N GLN A 113 -23.54 2.27 12.72
CA GLN A 113 -23.91 2.24 14.14
C GLN A 113 -25.21 2.99 14.46
N THR A 114 -25.76 3.74 13.50
CA THR A 114 -27.04 4.40 13.67
C THR A 114 -28.15 3.35 13.51
N ALA A 115 -28.55 2.76 14.63
CA ALA A 115 -29.78 1.99 14.80
C ALA A 115 -30.84 2.85 15.51
#